data_AF-A0A377PLI1-F1
#
_entry.id   AF-A0A377PLI1-F1
#
_cell.length_a   1.000
_cell.length_b   1.000
_cell.length_c   1.000
_cell.angle_alpha   90.00
_cell.angle_beta   90.00
_cell.angle_gamma   90.00
#
_symmetry.space_group_name_H-M   'P 1'
#
loop_
_entity.id
_entity.type
_entity.pdbx_description
1 polymer ?
#
loop_
_entity_poly.entity_id
_entity_poly.type
_entity_poly.pdbx_seq_one_letter_code
_entity_poly.pdbx_strand_id
1 'polypeptide(L)' 'MNSTTELASNYKAQILLTLENGKIISERLLQNGEMVATIPVFIELAEMAGYQITCSTSEANNG' A
#
# COMPACT_ATOMS: atom_id res chain seq x y z
N MET A 1 36.15 -6.47 -6.32
CA MET A 1 35.34 -6.84 -7.49
C MET A 1 33.96 -6.27 -7.27
N ASN A 2 33.60 -5.22 -8.02
CA ASN A 2 32.27 -4.62 -7.94
C ASN A 2 31.45 -5.28 -9.04
N SER A 3 30.87 -6.44 -8.75
CA SER A 3 29.98 -7.10 -9.68
C SER A 3 28.68 -6.30 -9.71
N THR A 4 28.55 -5.41 -10.70
CA THR A 4 27.26 -4.84 -11.07
C THR A 4 26.42 -6.00 -11.59
N THR A 5 25.60 -6.58 -10.72
CA THR A 5 24.63 -7.60 -11.12
C THR A 5 23.59 -6.90 -11.99
N GLU A 6 23.76 -6.98 -13.30
CA GLU A 6 22.77 -6.48 -14.24
C GLU A 6 21.44 -7.20 -13.99
N LEU A 7 20.35 -6.42 -13.93
CA LEU A 7 19.01 -6.99 -13.83
C LEU A 7 18.75 -7.82 -15.08
N ALA A 8 18.30 -9.07 -14.90
CA ALA A 8 17.93 -9.92 -16.01
C ALA A 8 16.90 -9.21 -16.91
N SER A 9 17.00 -9.39 -18.23
CA SER A 9 16.14 -8.71 -19.21
C SER A 9 14.64 -9.00 -19.05
N ASN A 10 14.30 -10.09 -18.37
CA ASN A 10 12.95 -10.53 -18.05
C ASN A 10 12.54 -10.26 -16.59
N TYR A 11 13.34 -9.54 -15.82
CA TYR A 11 13.06 -9.24 -14.43
C TYR A 11 11.76 -8.43 -14.30
N LYS A 12 10.88 -8.86 -13.38
CA LYS A 12 9.65 -8.17 -13.01
C LYS A 12 9.62 -7.98 -11.51
N ALA A 13 9.29 -6.78 -11.07
CA ALA A 13 9.10 -6.47 -9.67
C ALA A 13 7.97 -5.46 -9.50
N GLN A 14 7.41 -5.45 -8.30
CA GLN A 14 6.52 -4.40 -7.83
C GLN A 14 7.22 -3.67 -6.70
N ILE A 15 7.27 -2.34 -6.77
CA ILE A 15 8.02 -1.50 -5.84
C ILE A 15 7.05 -0.46 -5.28
N LEU A 16 7.05 -0.31 -3.96
CA LEU A 16 6.41 0.80 -3.26
C LEU A 16 7.42 1.93 -3.07
N LEU A 17 7.02 3.13 -3.46
CA LEU A 17 7.81 4.35 -3.29
C LEU A 17 7.06 5.31 -2.38
N THR A 18 7.76 5.87 -1.40
CA THR A 18 7.27 6.99 -0.59
C THR A 18 7.97 8.26 -1.06
N LEU A 19 7.19 9.26 -1.45
CA LEU A 19 7.69 10.53 -1.95
C LEU A 19 7.28 11.67 -1.02
N GLU A 20 8.21 12.59 -0.79
CA GLU A 20 7.97 13.82 -0.06
C GLU A 20 8.68 14.98 -0.78
N ASN A 21 7.98 16.10 -0.99
CA ASN A 21 8.53 17.28 -1.69
C ASN A 21 9.18 16.96 -3.06
N GLY A 22 8.56 16.03 -3.80
CA GLY A 22 9.05 15.60 -5.12
C GLY A 22 10.30 14.71 -5.09
N LYS A 23 10.73 14.25 -3.91
CA LYS A 23 11.87 13.34 -3.75
C LYS A 23 11.43 12.00 -3.18
N ILE A 24 12.05 10.92 -3.62
CA ILE A 24 11.88 9.60 -3.00
C ILE A 24 12.60 9.61 -1.66
N ILE A 25 11.86 9.31 -0.59
CA ILE A 25 12.39 9.20 0.77
C ILE A 25 12.45 7.74 1.25
N SER A 26 11.73 6.83 0.58
CA SER A 26 11.78 5.40 0.87
C SER A 26 11.37 4.59 -0.37
N GLU A 27 12.00 3.43 -0.54
CA GLU A 27 11.67 2.43 -1.55
C GLU A 27 11.67 1.03 -0.94
N ARG A 28 10.74 0.18 -1.39
CA ARG A 28 10.63 -1.22 -0.94
C ARG A 28 10.00 -2.10 -2.01
N LEU A 29 10.50 -3.33 -2.16
CA LEU A 29 9.82 -4.37 -2.93
C LEU A 29 8.52 -4.80 -2.24
N LEU A 30 7.43 -4.88 -3.01
CA LEU A 30 6.20 -5.50 -2.54
C LEU A 30 6.37 -7.01 -2.47
N GLN A 31 5.81 -7.60 -1.42
CA GLN A 31 5.78 -9.05 -1.27
C GLN A 31 4.69 -9.65 -2.16
N ASN A 32 4.80 -10.95 -2.44
CA ASN A 32 3.79 -11.64 -3.22
C ASN A 32 2.43 -11.60 -2.49
N GLY A 33 1.38 -11.18 -3.20
CA GLY A 33 0.03 -11.02 -2.65
C GLY A 33 -0.18 -9.76 -1.79
N GLU A 34 0.86 -8.94 -1.62
CA GLU A 34 0.70 -7.65 -0.94
C GLU A 34 -0.08 -6.66 -1.81
N MET A 35 -1.03 -5.95 -1.20
CA MET A 35 -1.85 -4.95 -1.87
C MET A 35 -1.64 -3.58 -1.23
N VAL A 36 -1.36 -2.59 -2.07
CA VAL A 36 -1.28 -1.18 -1.67
C VAL A 36 -2.51 -0.47 -2.23
N ALA A 37 -3.34 0.04 -1.34
CA ALA A 37 -4.60 0.68 -1.68
C ALA A 37 -4.83 1.90 -0.79
N THR A 38 -5.65 2.83 -1.27
CA THR A 38 -6.20 3.88 -0.41
C THR A 38 -7.30 3.29 0.48
N ILE A 39 -7.64 3.98 1.57
CA ILE A 39 -8.73 3.54 2.46
C ILE A 39 -10.07 3.36 1.71
N PRO A 40 -10.50 4.26 0.81
CA PRO A 40 -11.71 4.04 0.02
C PRO A 40 -11.68 2.76 -0.82
N VAL A 41 -10.56 2.47 -1.50
CA VAL A 41 -10.41 1.24 -2.28
C VAL A 41 -10.47 0.01 -1.38
N PHE A 42 -9.84 0.08 -0.20
CA PHE A 42 -9.92 -1.01 0.78
C PHE A 42 -11.37 -1.26 1.24
N ILE A 43 -12.15 -0.21 1.50
CA ILE A 43 -13.56 -0.31 1.90
C ILE A 43 -14.38 -1.00 0.79
N GLU A 44 -14.23 -0.56 -0.46
CA GLU A 44 -14.92 -1.16 -1.60
C GLU A 44 -14.62 -2.67 -1.72
N LEU A 45 -13.35 -3.05 -1.59
CA LEU A 45 -12.94 -4.46 -1.62
C LEU A 45 -13.53 -5.27 -0.46
N ALA A 46 -13.62 -4.69 0.74
CA ALA A 46 -14.23 -5.34 1.89
C ALA A 46 -15.74 -5.55 1.66
N GLU A 47 -16.44 -4.55 1.14
CA GLU A 47 -17.87 -4.66 0.81
C GLU A 47 -18.13 -5.70 -0.28
N MET A 48 -17.30 -5.76 -1.33
CA MET A 48 -17.36 -6.79 -2.37
C MET A 48 -17.15 -8.21 -1.81
N ALA A 49 -16.36 -8.34 -0.74
CA ALA A 49 -16.15 -9.59 -0.03
C ALA A 49 -17.27 -9.92 0.97
N GLY A 50 -18.30 -9.07 1.09
CA GLY A 50 -19.47 -9.27 1.94
C GLY A 50 -19.33 -8.72 3.36
N TYR A 51 -18.29 -7.94 3.65
CA TYR A 51 -18.15 -7.26 4.94
C TYR A 51 -19.02 -6.00 5.00
N GLN A 52 -19.53 -5.69 6.19
CA GLN A 52 -20.14 -4.39 6.48
C GLN A 52 -19.19 -3.56 7.34
N ILE A 53 -18.84 -2.37 6.87
CA ILE A 53 -17.98 -1.43 7.60
C ILE A 53 -18.88 -0.57 8.49
N THR A 54 -18.71 -0.66 9.82
CA THR A 54 -19.45 0.16 10.79
C THR A 54 -18.52 1.19 11.42
N CYS A 55 -18.92 2.46 11.43
CA CYS A 55 -18.26 3.49 12.23
C CYS A 55 -18.86 3.49 13.63
N SER A 56 -18.06 3.23 14.66
CA SER A 56 -18.52 3.42 16.05
C SER A 56 -18.58 4.92 16.33
N THR A 57 -19.79 5.46 16.48
CA THR A 57 -19.98 6.80 17.00
C THR A 57 -19.49 6.82 18.45
N SER A 58 -18.31 7.39 18.72
CA SER A 58 -18.03 7.85 20.08
C SER A 58 -18.98 9.01 20.33
N GLU A 59 -20.04 8.78 21.09
CA GLU A 59 -20.90 9.85 21.59
C GLU A 59 -20.00 10.90 22.24
N ALA A 60 -19.87 12.06 21.60
CA ALA A 60 -19.27 13.22 22.23
C ALA A 60 -20.22 13.62 23.37
N ASN A 61 -19.91 13.15 24.58
CA ASN A 61 -20.63 13.48 25.79
C ASN A 61 -20.41 14.97 26.09
N ASN A 62 -21.26 15.82 25.53
CA ASN A 62 -21.33 17.24 25.88
C ASN A 62 -22.17 17.36 27.16
N GLY A 63 -21.53 17.09 28.30
CA GLY A 63 -22.03 17.43 29.64
C GLY A 63 -21.73 18.88 30.01
#